data_AF-A0A836ZQ04-F1
#
_entry.id   AF-A0A836ZQ04-F1
#
_cell.length_a   1.000
_cell.length_b   1.000
_cell.length_c   1.000
_cell.angle_alpha   90.00
_cell.angle_beta   90.00
_cell.angle_gamma   90.00
#
_symmetry.space_group_name_H-M   'P 1'
#
loop_
_entity.id
_entity.type
_entity.pdbx_description
1 polymer ?
#
loop_
_entity_poly.entity_id
_entity_poly.type
_entity_poly.pdbx_seq_one_letter_code
_entity_poly.pdbx_strand_id
1 'polypeptide(L)'
;MKYLSLVWAQLFRSKTRTLLTLLSVVAAFLLFGMLDSVRVAFTSGGSVSGVDRLVVASRLSITQSLPINLENQIRSVPGVRDVTSAMWFGGIYRDPKNFFPNFSVAPNFFDVYSEYELPKDQLKAFQTTRTGAIVGESLAKQNGWKIGDTIPLQATIFPRGGSNDWPLKLV
;
A
#
# COMPACT_ATOMS: atom_id res chain seq x y z
N MET A 1 40.25 38.28 -3.15
CA MET A 1 39.27 39.22 -3.73
C MET A 1 39.33 40.56 -2.98
N LYS A 2 39.79 41.63 -3.62
CA LYS A 2 40.15 42.92 -2.99
C LYS A 2 38.96 43.68 -2.36
N TYR A 3 37.72 43.28 -2.65
CA TYR A 3 36.49 43.99 -2.25
C TYR A 3 35.60 43.22 -1.26
N LEU A 4 35.98 42.01 -0.81
CA LEU A 4 35.18 41.22 0.14
C LEU A 4 34.98 41.91 1.50
N SER A 5 35.98 42.66 1.96
CA SER A 5 35.92 43.41 3.23
C SER A 5 34.89 44.54 3.19
N LEU A 6 34.72 45.20 2.02
CA LEU A 6 33.73 46.26 1.82
C LEU A 6 32.30 45.69 1.79
N VAL A 7 32.11 44.51 1.20
CA VAL A 7 30.81 43.81 1.18
C VAL A 7 30.41 43.42 2.61
N TRP A 8 31.34 42.85 3.39
CA TRP A 8 31.12 42.54 4.81
C TRP A 8 30.81 43.78 5.65
N ALA A 9 31.57 44.87 5.51
CA ALA A 9 31.30 46.11 6.23
C ALA A 9 29.88 46.65 5.94
N GLN A 10 29.43 46.56 4.68
CA GLN A 10 28.12 47.06 4.27
C GLN A 10 26.96 46.17 4.73
N LEU A 11 27.14 44.84 4.78
CA LEU A 11 26.16 43.89 5.32
C LEU A 11 25.91 44.10 6.81
N PHE A 12 26.95 44.39 7.60
CA PHE A 12 26.83 44.59 9.06
C PHE A 12 26.41 46.00 9.45
N ARG A 13 26.42 46.97 8.51
CA ARG A 13 25.91 48.33 8.71
C ARG A 13 24.40 48.37 8.95
N SER A 14 23.64 47.43 8.39
CA SER A 14 22.19 47.32 8.58
C SER A 14 21.81 45.89 8.95
N LYS A 15 22.12 45.51 10.20
CA LYS A 15 21.94 44.15 10.73
C LYS A 15 20.52 43.61 10.52
N THR A 16 19.50 44.43 10.77
CA THR A 16 18.08 44.04 10.59
C THR A 16 17.74 43.75 9.14
N ARG A 17 18.15 44.61 8.20
CA ARG A 17 17.86 44.42 6.78
C ARG A 17 18.54 43.16 6.25
N THR A 18 19.83 43.01 6.57
CA THR A 18 20.62 41.84 6.16
C THR A 18 20.04 40.54 6.71
N LEU A 19 19.65 40.54 8.00
CA LEU A 19 19.03 39.38 8.64
C LEU A 19 17.70 39.00 7.96
N LEU A 20 16.80 39.97 7.73
CA LEU A 20 15.51 39.70 7.09
C LEU A 20 15.67 39.21 5.65
N THR A 21 16.63 39.76 4.89
CA THR A 21 16.91 39.27 3.53
C THR A 21 17.50 37.87 3.53
N LEU A 22 18.41 37.57 4.46
CA LEU A 22 18.99 36.24 4.59
C LEU A 22 17.94 35.22 5.02
N LEU A 23 17.11 35.57 6.00
CA LEU A 23 16.02 34.72 6.49
C LEU A 23 15.03 34.38 5.38
N SER A 24 14.69 35.36 4.53
CA SER A 24 13.81 35.15 3.37
C SER A 24 14.40 34.13 2.39
N VAL A 25 15.68 34.26 2.06
CA VAL A 25 16.38 33.31 1.18
C VAL A 25 16.45 31.92 1.82
N VAL A 26 16.83 31.83 3.09
CA VAL A 26 16.88 30.55 3.83
C VAL A 26 15.51 29.88 3.88
N ALA A 27 14.44 30.64 4.18
CA ALA A 27 13.08 30.12 4.21
C ALA A 27 12.65 29.58 2.83
N ALA A 28 12.96 30.28 1.74
CA ALA A 28 12.65 29.82 0.39
C ALA A 28 13.34 28.48 0.06
N PHE A 29 14.64 28.36 0.35
CA PHE A 29 15.38 27.12 0.12
C PHE A 29 14.97 25.99 1.05
N LEU A 30 14.63 26.30 2.31
CA LEU A 30 14.13 25.31 3.28
C LEU A 30 12.78 24.76 2.84
N LEU A 31 11.84 25.63 2.46
CA LEU A 31 10.53 25.21 1.94
C LEU A 31 10.68 24.37 0.68
N PHE A 32 11.57 24.77 -0.23
CA PHE A 32 11.86 24.00 -1.44
C PHE A 32 12.45 22.62 -1.11
N GLY A 33 13.48 22.55 -0.26
CA GLY A 33 14.10 21.29 0.15
C GLY A 33 13.15 20.38 0.92
N MET A 34 12.23 20.95 1.69
CA MET A 34 11.20 20.18 2.39
C MET A 34 10.17 19.61 1.42
N LEU A 35 9.71 20.40 0.45
CA LEU A 35 8.81 19.93 -0.61
C LEU A 35 9.46 18.82 -1.45
N ASP A 36 10.74 18.94 -1.77
CA ASP A 36 11.47 17.92 -2.50
C ASP A 36 11.65 16.64 -1.67
N SER A 37 11.94 16.76 -0.37
CA SER A 37 12.01 15.60 0.53
C SER A 37 10.67 14.88 0.63
N VAL A 38 9.57 15.62 0.70
CA VAL A 38 8.21 15.06 0.69
C VAL A 38 7.93 14.38 -0.65
N ARG A 39 8.27 15.03 -1.77
CA ARG A 39 8.16 14.44 -3.12
C ARG A 39 8.92 13.12 -3.20
N VAL A 40 10.18 13.11 -2.76
CA VAL A 40 11.03 11.91 -2.74
C VAL A 40 10.42 10.85 -1.85
N ALA A 41 9.96 11.17 -0.64
CA ALA A 41 9.33 10.19 0.25
C ALA A 41 8.09 9.51 -0.40
N PHE A 42 7.32 10.26 -1.18
CA PHE A 42 6.17 9.71 -1.92
C PHE A 42 6.56 8.94 -3.19
N THR A 43 7.68 9.25 -3.85
CA THR A 43 8.13 8.54 -5.06
C THR A 43 9.09 7.39 -4.78
N SER A 44 9.83 7.42 -3.68
CA SER A 44 10.81 6.39 -3.30
C SER A 44 10.15 5.12 -2.75
N GLY A 45 8.93 5.23 -2.22
CA GLY A 45 8.10 4.06 -1.87
C GLY A 45 7.63 3.23 -3.07
N GLY A 46 7.84 3.73 -4.30
CA GLY A 46 7.53 3.02 -5.55
C GLY A 46 8.75 2.37 -6.23
N SER A 47 9.89 2.23 -5.53
CA SER A 47 11.09 1.68 -6.16
C SER A 47 11.06 0.14 -6.24
N VAL A 48 10.86 -0.32 -7.48
CA VAL A 48 11.20 -1.65 -8.08
C VAL A 48 10.19 -2.81 -7.93
N SER A 49 9.33 -2.89 -6.91
CA SER A 49 8.34 -3.97 -6.85
C SER A 49 7.06 -3.65 -7.64
N GLY A 50 6.69 -4.53 -8.57
CA GLY A 50 5.45 -4.42 -9.37
C GLY A 50 5.53 -3.64 -10.68
N VAL A 51 6.72 -3.15 -11.09
CA VAL A 51 6.93 -2.51 -12.41
C VAL A 51 6.55 -3.47 -13.55
N ASP A 52 6.75 -4.77 -13.34
CA ASP A 52 6.45 -5.82 -14.31
C ASP A 52 5.03 -6.42 -14.15
N ARG A 53 4.13 -5.77 -13.41
CA ARG A 53 2.76 -6.25 -13.19
C ARG A 53 1.73 -5.28 -13.74
N LEU A 54 0.88 -5.81 -14.60
CA LEU A 54 -0.31 -5.11 -15.11
C LEU A 54 -1.55 -5.56 -14.33
N VAL A 55 -2.28 -4.62 -13.74
CA VAL A 55 -3.56 -4.88 -13.08
C VAL A 55 -4.70 -4.70 -14.09
N VAL A 56 -5.54 -5.73 -14.24
CA VAL A 56 -6.74 -5.70 -15.06
C VAL A 56 -7.96 -5.70 -14.15
N ALA A 57 -8.87 -4.75 -14.35
CA ALA A 57 -10.10 -4.61 -13.58
C ALA A 57 -11.30 -4.32 -14.50
N SER A 58 -12.50 -4.60 -14.00
CA SER A 58 -13.73 -4.22 -14.71
C SER A 58 -13.82 -2.70 -14.84
N ARG A 59 -14.22 -2.23 -16.02
CA ARG A 59 -14.50 -0.81 -16.27
C ARG A 59 -15.63 -0.27 -15.38
N LEU A 60 -16.51 -1.14 -14.90
CA LEU A 60 -17.68 -0.75 -14.09
C LEU A 60 -17.31 -0.48 -12.63
N SER A 61 -16.56 -1.40 -12.01
CA SER A 61 -16.15 -1.31 -10.60
C SER A 61 -15.15 -2.42 -10.26
N ILE A 62 -14.26 -2.18 -9.29
CA ILE A 62 -13.37 -3.21 -8.70
C ILE A 62 -14.15 -4.31 -7.95
N THR A 63 -15.39 -4.01 -7.55
CA THR A 63 -16.29 -4.99 -6.91
C THR A 63 -16.91 -5.97 -7.91
N GLN A 64 -16.78 -5.71 -9.22
CA GLN A 64 -17.34 -6.56 -10.26
C GLN A 64 -16.29 -7.58 -10.72
N SER A 65 -16.61 -8.86 -10.55
CA SER A 65 -15.75 -9.96 -10.99
C SER A 65 -15.53 -9.94 -12.50
N LEU A 66 -14.30 -10.27 -12.91
CA LEU A 66 -13.99 -10.59 -14.29
C LEU A 66 -14.36 -12.06 -14.60
N PRO A 67 -14.79 -12.37 -15.84
CA PRO A 67 -15.01 -13.75 -16.27
C PRO A 67 -13.73 -14.60 -16.18
N ILE A 68 -13.84 -15.82 -15.65
CA ILE A 68 -12.68 -16.72 -15.42
C ILE A 68 -11.97 -17.12 -16.72
N ASN A 69 -12.66 -17.15 -17.85
CA ASN A 69 -12.07 -17.47 -19.15
C ASN A 69 -11.03 -16.43 -19.60
N LEU A 70 -11.08 -15.20 -19.08
CA LEU A 70 -10.08 -14.17 -19.35
C LEU A 70 -8.71 -14.55 -18.81
N GLU A 71 -8.62 -15.38 -17.76
CA GLU A 71 -7.32 -15.78 -17.21
C GLU A 71 -6.46 -16.47 -18.28
N ASN A 72 -7.03 -17.45 -18.99
CA ASN A 72 -6.34 -18.16 -20.06
C ASN A 72 -6.02 -17.25 -21.25
N GLN A 73 -6.91 -16.32 -21.57
CA GLN A 73 -6.67 -15.35 -22.64
C GLN A 73 -5.50 -14.42 -22.30
N ILE A 74 -5.47 -13.86 -21.08
CA ILE A 74 -4.38 -13.00 -20.61
C ILE A 74 -3.07 -13.78 -20.56
N ARG A 75 -3.09 -15.02 -20.06
CA ARG A 75 -1.91 -15.89 -20.00
C ARG A 75 -1.33 -16.19 -21.40
N SER A 76 -2.15 -16.16 -22.44
CA SER A 76 -1.69 -16.37 -23.82
C SER A 76 -1.06 -15.15 -24.49
N VAL A 77 -1.14 -13.97 -23.86
CA VAL A 77 -0.55 -12.75 -24.41
C VAL A 77 0.98 -12.84 -24.33
N PRO A 78 1.72 -12.60 -25.44
CA PRO A 78 3.17 -12.62 -25.43
C PRO A 78 3.77 -11.67 -24.37
N GLY A 79 4.70 -12.19 -23.57
CA GLY A 79 5.36 -11.45 -22.49
C GLY A 79 4.70 -11.61 -21.11
N VAL A 80 3.51 -12.22 -21.02
CA VAL A 80 2.89 -12.54 -19.72
C VAL A 80 3.55 -13.79 -19.13
N ARG A 81 4.20 -13.64 -17.98
CA ARG A 81 4.86 -14.75 -17.26
C ARG A 81 3.89 -15.59 -16.44
N ASP A 82 3.00 -14.94 -15.70
CA ASP A 82 1.98 -15.60 -14.88
C ASP A 82 0.76 -14.70 -14.70
N VAL A 83 -0.36 -15.29 -14.33
CA VAL A 83 -1.62 -14.60 -14.04
C VAL A 83 -2.10 -15.06 -12.67
N THR A 84 -2.47 -14.09 -11.83
CA THR A 84 -3.12 -14.32 -10.55
C THR A 84 -4.37 -13.44 -10.47
N SER A 85 -5.22 -13.68 -9.48
CA SER A 85 -6.41 -12.87 -9.25
C SER A 85 -6.58 -12.51 -7.78
N ALA A 86 -7.19 -11.35 -7.56
CA ALA A 86 -7.68 -10.91 -6.27
C ALA A 86 -9.09 -10.37 -6.48
N MET A 87 -10.01 -10.76 -5.61
CA MET A 87 -11.39 -10.31 -5.59
C MET A 87 -11.61 -9.41 -4.39
N TRP A 88 -12.17 -8.23 -4.62
CA TRP A 88 -12.59 -7.36 -3.53
C TRP A 88 -13.66 -8.05 -2.69
N PHE A 89 -13.37 -8.35 -1.43
CA PHE A 89 -14.33 -8.96 -0.51
C PHE A 89 -15.16 -7.89 0.21
N GLY A 90 -14.53 -6.77 0.60
CA GLY A 90 -15.21 -5.61 1.15
C GLY A 90 -15.93 -5.87 2.48
N GLY A 91 -15.46 -6.84 3.26
CA GLY A 91 -16.03 -7.22 4.53
C GLY A 91 -15.79 -6.17 5.62
N ILE A 92 -16.75 -6.05 6.54
CA ILE A 92 -16.69 -5.12 7.68
C ILE A 92 -16.27 -5.88 8.93
N TYR A 93 -15.28 -5.35 9.66
CA TYR A 93 -14.88 -5.88 10.95
C TYR A 93 -15.57 -5.13 12.09
N ARG A 94 -16.54 -5.77 12.74
CA ARG A 94 -17.34 -5.26 13.88
C ARG A 94 -18.16 -4.00 13.59
N ASP A 95 -17.52 -2.87 13.30
CA ASP A 95 -18.12 -1.57 13.02
C ASP A 95 -17.60 -1.05 11.67
N PRO A 96 -18.44 -0.50 10.78
CA PRO A 96 -18.03 0.09 9.51
C PRO A 96 -16.89 1.11 9.61
N LYS A 97 -16.73 1.78 10.77
CA LYS A 97 -15.63 2.73 11.02
C LYS A 97 -14.26 2.06 11.11
N ASN A 98 -14.21 0.76 11.39
CA ASN A 98 -12.97 -0.04 11.45
C ASN A 98 -12.69 -0.75 10.12
N PHE A 99 -13.22 -0.21 9.02
CA PHE A 99 -13.03 -0.78 7.70
C PHE A 99 -11.54 -0.85 7.32
N PHE A 100 -11.16 -1.97 6.74
CA PHE A 100 -9.89 -2.15 6.04
C PHE A 100 -10.12 -2.97 4.77
N PRO A 101 -9.38 -2.69 3.68
CA PRO A 101 -9.46 -3.48 2.46
C PRO A 101 -9.16 -4.96 2.73
N ASN A 102 -9.99 -5.84 2.21
CA ASN A 102 -9.81 -7.27 2.32
C ASN A 102 -10.21 -7.94 1.00
N PHE A 103 -9.45 -8.97 0.64
CA PHE A 103 -9.51 -9.61 -0.67
C PHE A 103 -9.47 -11.13 -0.50
N SER A 104 -10.20 -11.84 -1.34
CA SER A 104 -9.88 -13.25 -1.61
C SER A 104 -8.91 -13.32 -2.77
N VAL A 105 -7.91 -14.19 -2.69
CA VAL A 105 -6.81 -14.25 -3.66
C VAL A 105 -6.65 -15.65 -4.23
N ALA A 106 -6.10 -15.74 -5.44
CA ALA A 106 -5.77 -17.02 -6.05
C ALA A 106 -4.63 -17.73 -5.30
N PRO A 107 -4.50 -19.07 -5.43
CA PRO A 107 -3.45 -19.83 -4.73
C PRO A 107 -2.01 -19.37 -5.03
N ASN A 108 -1.74 -18.90 -6.25
CA ASN A 108 -0.44 -18.40 -6.70
C ASN A 108 -0.22 -16.90 -6.43
N PHE A 109 -1.10 -16.24 -5.66
CA PHE A 109 -1.01 -14.80 -5.44
C PHE A 109 0.34 -14.36 -4.86
N PHE A 110 0.86 -15.10 -3.88
CA PHE A 110 2.15 -14.81 -3.26
C PHE A 110 3.36 -15.18 -4.14
N ASP A 111 3.16 -15.96 -5.21
CA ASP A 111 4.20 -16.22 -6.21
C ASP A 111 4.38 -15.01 -7.15
N VAL A 112 3.28 -14.29 -7.41
CA VAL A 112 3.25 -13.06 -8.23
C VAL A 112 3.54 -11.80 -7.40
N TYR A 113 3.12 -11.79 -6.14
CA TYR A 113 3.39 -10.72 -5.17
C TYR A 113 4.52 -11.10 -4.22
N SER A 114 5.71 -11.30 -4.79
CA SER A 114 6.91 -11.75 -4.08
C SER A 114 7.50 -10.72 -3.11
N GLU A 115 7.04 -9.47 -3.16
CA GLU A 115 7.41 -8.44 -2.17
C GLU A 115 6.76 -8.66 -0.80
N TYR A 116 5.74 -9.52 -0.70
CA TYR A 116 5.19 -9.90 0.59
C TYR A 116 6.09 -10.95 1.25
N GLU A 117 6.77 -10.55 2.30
CA GLU A 117 7.58 -11.44 3.12
C GLU A 117 6.67 -12.26 4.05
N LEU A 118 6.49 -13.54 3.74
CA LEU A 118 5.77 -14.49 4.58
C LEU A 118 6.61 -15.72 4.91
N PRO A 119 6.59 -16.20 6.17
CA PRO A 119 7.11 -17.51 6.53
C PRO A 119 6.42 -18.64 5.73
N LYS A 120 7.21 -19.62 5.26
CA LYS A 120 6.73 -20.70 4.39
C LYS A 120 5.65 -21.57 5.04
N ASP A 121 5.73 -21.74 6.35
CA ASP A 121 4.76 -22.47 7.17
C ASP A 121 3.41 -21.74 7.24
N GLN A 122 3.40 -20.42 7.38
CA GLN A 122 2.19 -19.59 7.36
C GLN A 122 1.54 -19.59 5.97
N LEU A 123 2.34 -19.47 4.90
CA LEU A 123 1.84 -19.57 3.53
C LEU A 123 1.18 -20.94 3.28
N LYS A 124 1.79 -22.02 3.76
CA LYS A 124 1.21 -23.37 3.66
C LYS A 124 -0.06 -23.50 4.50
N ALA A 125 -0.10 -22.91 5.69
CA ALA A 125 -1.29 -22.89 6.54
C ALA A 125 -2.45 -22.13 5.87
N PHE A 126 -2.16 -21.01 5.20
CA PHE A 126 -3.12 -20.25 4.40
C PHE A 126 -3.67 -21.08 3.23
N GLN A 127 -2.79 -21.74 2.46
CA GLN A 127 -3.21 -22.56 1.31
C GLN A 127 -4.06 -23.78 1.72
N THR A 128 -3.86 -24.33 2.92
CA THR A 128 -4.57 -25.51 3.41
C THR A 128 -5.82 -25.19 4.23
N THR A 129 -5.88 -24.00 4.83
CA THR A 129 -7.02 -23.55 5.63
C THR A 129 -8.00 -22.79 4.75
N ARG A 130 -9.15 -23.40 4.41
CA ARG A 130 -10.18 -22.79 3.55
C ARG A 130 -10.67 -21.42 4.05
N THR A 131 -10.70 -21.20 5.36
CA THR A 131 -11.06 -19.92 5.99
C THR A 131 -9.84 -19.19 6.54
N GLY A 132 -8.64 -19.50 6.05
CA GLY A 132 -7.40 -18.87 6.44
C GLY A 132 -7.36 -17.41 5.98
N ALA A 133 -6.75 -16.54 6.78
CA ALA A 133 -6.47 -15.17 6.44
C ALA A 133 -5.04 -14.83 6.80
N ILE A 134 -4.42 -14.04 5.93
CA ILE A 134 -3.14 -13.38 6.17
C ILE A 134 -3.44 -11.90 6.42
N VAL A 135 -2.84 -11.34 7.45
CA VAL A 135 -3.03 -9.94 7.84
C VAL A 135 -1.68 -9.24 7.89
N GLY A 136 -1.60 -8.04 7.31
CA GLY A 136 -0.39 -7.22 7.38
C GLY A 136 -0.02 -6.85 8.81
N GLU A 137 1.28 -6.79 9.09
CA GLU A 137 1.82 -6.63 10.46
C GLU A 137 1.23 -5.44 11.22
N SER A 138 1.15 -4.27 10.57
CA SER A 138 0.60 -3.06 11.18
C SER A 138 -0.87 -3.21 11.60
N LEU A 139 -1.67 -3.89 10.77
CA LEU A 139 -3.10 -4.12 11.06
C LEU A 139 -3.29 -5.13 12.18
N ALA A 140 -2.46 -6.18 12.21
CA ALA A 140 -2.44 -7.15 13.30
C ALA A 140 -2.06 -6.48 14.63
N LYS A 141 -1.00 -5.65 14.64
CA LYS A 141 -0.58 -4.88 15.83
C LYS A 141 -1.67 -3.92 16.31
N GLN A 142 -2.30 -3.17 15.41
CA GLN A 142 -3.36 -2.22 15.74
C GLN A 142 -4.57 -2.90 16.41
N ASN A 143 -4.94 -4.10 15.96
CA ASN A 143 -6.07 -4.84 16.50
C ASN A 143 -5.68 -5.83 17.62
N GLY A 144 -4.39 -5.97 17.92
CA GLY A 144 -3.87 -6.91 18.90
C GLY A 144 -4.04 -8.38 18.52
N TRP A 145 -4.17 -8.69 17.22
CA TRP A 145 -4.39 -10.05 16.74
C TRP A 145 -3.11 -10.89 16.76
N LYS A 146 -3.29 -12.19 16.97
CA LYS A 146 -2.24 -13.21 16.98
C LYS A 146 -2.60 -14.36 16.05
N ILE A 147 -1.57 -15.06 15.56
CA ILE A 147 -1.76 -16.29 14.79
C ILE A 147 -2.62 -17.27 15.59
N GLY A 148 -3.65 -17.81 14.97
CA GLY A 148 -4.67 -18.66 15.58
C GLY A 148 -5.98 -17.94 15.93
N ASP A 149 -5.99 -16.60 15.99
CA ASP A 149 -7.21 -15.84 16.27
C ASP A 149 -8.23 -15.97 15.14
N THR A 150 -9.50 -15.82 15.50
CA THR A 150 -10.60 -15.75 14.52
C THR A 150 -11.05 -14.30 14.36
N ILE A 151 -10.97 -13.81 13.14
CA ILE A 151 -11.37 -12.47 12.70
C ILE A 151 -12.73 -12.59 11.99
N PRO A 152 -13.85 -12.27 12.66
CA PRO A 152 -15.16 -12.27 12.01
C PRO A 152 -15.31 -11.05 11.10
N LEU A 153 -15.45 -11.27 9.80
CA LEU A 153 -15.81 -10.24 8.83
C LEU A 153 -17.27 -10.39 8.41
N GLN A 154 -17.99 -9.29 8.27
CA GLN A 154 -19.33 -9.29 7.71
C GLN A 154 -19.27 -8.97 6.22
N ALA A 155 -19.67 -9.91 5.37
CA ALA A 155 -19.70 -9.71 3.93
C ALA A 155 -20.76 -8.68 3.54
N THR A 156 -20.38 -7.79 2.63
CA THR A 156 -21.27 -6.76 2.06
C THR A 156 -21.77 -7.14 0.66
N ILE A 157 -20.99 -7.95 -0.06
CA ILE A 157 -21.24 -8.32 -1.47
C ILE A 157 -21.54 -9.82 -1.63
N PHE A 158 -21.09 -10.66 -0.69
CA PHE A 158 -21.20 -12.13 -0.77
C PHE A 158 -22.08 -12.69 0.35
N PRO A 159 -23.42 -12.67 0.19
CA PRO A 159 -24.32 -13.22 1.19
C PRO A 159 -24.16 -14.74 1.28
N ARG A 160 -24.19 -15.29 2.50
CA ARG A 160 -24.44 -16.73 2.70
C ARG A 160 -25.87 -16.91 3.18
N GLY A 161 -26.52 -17.98 2.74
CA GLY A 161 -27.94 -18.27 3.00
C GLY A 161 -28.27 -18.54 4.47
N GLY A 162 -28.11 -17.53 5.34
CA GLY A 162 -28.41 -17.57 6.76
C GLY A 162 -27.63 -16.56 7.62
N SER A 163 -26.40 -16.18 7.23
CA SER A 163 -25.60 -15.15 7.90
C SER A 163 -24.53 -14.58 6.95
N ASN A 164 -24.24 -13.29 7.09
CA ASN A 164 -23.14 -12.64 6.37
C ASN A 164 -21.82 -12.68 7.15
N ASP A 165 -21.76 -13.33 8.31
CA ASP A 165 -20.53 -13.44 9.09
C ASP A 165 -19.59 -14.46 8.46
N TRP A 166 -18.32 -14.12 8.34
CA TRP A 166 -17.22 -14.93 7.83
C TRP A 166 -16.15 -15.04 8.90
N PRO A 167 -16.07 -16.18 9.62
CA PRO A 167 -15.04 -16.39 10.62
C PRO A 167 -13.73 -16.77 9.91
N LEU A 168 -12.82 -15.82 9.78
CA LEU A 168 -11.52 -16.04 9.16
C LEU A 168 -10.48 -16.37 10.23
N LYS A 169 -9.73 -17.44 10.05
CA LYS A 169 -8.66 -17.83 10.97
C LYS A 169 -7.36 -17.18 10.53
N LEU A 170 -6.76 -16.37 11.39
CA LEU A 170 -5.43 -15.82 11.16
C LEU A 170 -4.41 -16.95 11.23
N VAL A 171 -3.64 -17.15 10.15
CA VAL A 171 -2.68 -18.26 9.97
C VAL A 171 -1.31 -17.76 9.55
#